data_AF-A0A9X2KMK2-F1
#
_entry.id   AF-A0A9X2KMK2-F1
#
_cell.length_a   1.000
_cell.length_b   1.000
_cell.length_c   1.000
_cell.angle_alpha   90.00
_cell.angle_beta   90.00
_cell.angle_gamma   90.00
#
_symmetry.space_group_name_H-M   'P 1'
#
loop_
_entity.id
_entity.type
_entity.pdbx_description
1 polymer ?
#
loop_
_entity_poly.entity_id
_entity_poly.type
_entity_poly.pdbx_seq_one_letter_code
_entity_poly.pdbx_strand_id
1 'polypeptide(L)'
;MAEERIVERDDGVTAERVTERTGGGTTTVIERRGGGGGLILGIIALIIVVVGAFYFLSEGSSESRKDDAIAEAAKSVGDTAEKAGDAIDKAVPAEKK
;
A
#
# COMPACT_ATOMS: atom_id res chain seq x y z
N MET A 1 -54.48 21.76 -20.88
CA MET A 1 -54.55 22.16 -19.46
C MET A 1 -53.92 21.02 -18.68
N ALA A 2 -52.68 21.17 -18.19
CA ALA A 2 -52.09 20.14 -17.34
C ALA A 2 -52.58 20.37 -15.91
N GLU A 3 -53.23 19.38 -15.32
CA GLU A 3 -53.59 19.43 -13.90
C GLU A 3 -52.35 19.04 -13.09
N GLU A 4 -51.90 19.94 -12.22
CA GLU A 4 -50.85 19.68 -11.24
C GLU A 4 -51.50 19.49 -9.89
N ARG A 5 -51.32 18.30 -9.31
CA ARG A 5 -51.77 17.98 -7.95
C ARG A 5 -50.58 17.60 -7.10
N ILE A 6 -50.40 18.35 -6.00
CA ILE A 6 -49.38 18.07 -4.99
C ILE A 6 -50.05 17.31 -3.86
N VAL A 7 -49.55 16.11 -3.55
CA VAL A 7 -49.98 15.33 -2.38
C VAL A 7 -48.81 15.27 -1.40
N GLU A 8 -49.06 15.77 -0.20
CA GLU A 8 -48.12 15.68 0.92
C GLU A 8 -48.68 14.67 1.92
N ARG A 9 -47.89 13.63 2.22
CA ARG A 9 -48.21 12.63 3.22
C ARG A 9 -47.08 12.63 4.25
N ASP A 10 -47.41 12.99 5.47
CA ASP A 10 -46.51 12.96 6.62
C ASP A 10 -47.06 11.98 7.65
N ASP A 11 -46.28 10.95 7.98
CA ASP A 11 -46.59 9.96 9.01
C ASP A 11 -45.77 10.16 10.30
N GLY A 12 -45.06 11.28 10.40
CA GLY A 12 -44.23 11.64 11.56
C GLY A 12 -42.87 10.93 11.63
N VAL A 13 -42.59 10.02 10.70
CA VAL A 13 -41.29 9.33 10.55
C VAL A 13 -40.69 9.60 9.16
N THR A 14 -41.56 9.75 8.15
CA THR A 14 -41.17 9.96 6.76
C THR A 14 -42.09 10.99 6.11
N ALA A 15 -41.49 12.02 5.52
CA ALA A 15 -42.21 13.00 4.70
C ALA A 15 -42.10 12.58 3.23
N GLU A 16 -43.23 12.24 2.60
CA GLU A 16 -43.30 11.92 1.18
C GLU A 16 -44.09 13.01 0.43
N ARG A 17 -43.47 13.54 -0.64
CA ARG A 17 -44.10 14.51 -1.54
C ARG A 17 -44.20 13.91 -2.93
N VAL A 18 -45.44 13.69 -3.38
CA VAL A 18 -45.72 13.15 -4.72
C VAL A 18 -46.29 14.27 -5.59
N THR A 19 -45.64 14.51 -6.73
CA THR A 19 -46.09 15.48 -7.73
C THR A 19 -46.58 14.73 -8.95
N GLU A 20 -47.91 14.67 -9.14
CA GLU A 20 -48.54 14.02 -10.28
C GLU A 20 -48.85 15.07 -11.35
N ARG A 21 -48.31 14.87 -12.57
CA ARG A 21 -48.59 15.70 -13.74
C ARG A 21 -49.30 14.86 -14.79
N THR A 22 -50.61 15.04 -14.92
CA THR A 22 -51.43 14.31 -15.89
C THR A 22 -51.36 15.03 -17.23
N GLY A 23 -50.34 14.73 -18.02
CA GLY A 23 -50.20 15.29 -19.37
C GLY A 23 -48.88 14.97 -20.06
N GLY A 24 -48.93 14.04 -21.03
CA GLY A 24 -47.88 13.82 -22.02
C GLY A 24 -46.61 13.13 -21.50
N GLY A 25 -46.46 11.84 -21.83
CA GLY A 25 -45.22 11.06 -21.83
C GLY A 25 -44.13 11.49 -20.85
N THR A 26 -44.23 11.06 -19.58
CA THR A 26 -43.13 11.17 -18.62
C THR A 26 -42.00 10.24 -19.07
N THR A 27 -40.89 10.81 -19.55
CA THR A 27 -39.68 10.03 -19.82
C THR A 27 -38.90 9.96 -18.51
N THR A 28 -38.93 8.81 -17.84
CA THR A 28 -38.15 8.59 -16.62
C THR A 28 -36.68 8.50 -17.00
N VAL A 29 -35.93 9.57 -16.77
CA VAL A 29 -34.47 9.53 -16.83
C VAL A 29 -33.98 8.89 -15.54
N ILE A 30 -33.63 7.60 -15.59
CA ILE A 30 -32.95 6.94 -14.49
C ILE A 30 -31.49 7.38 -14.56
N GLU A 31 -31.16 8.45 -13.84
CA GLU A 31 -29.77 8.77 -13.55
C GLU A 31 -29.23 7.65 -12.65
N ARG A 32 -28.57 6.67 -13.27
CA ARG A 32 -27.81 5.66 -12.55
C ARG A 32 -26.66 6.38 -11.88
N ARG A 33 -26.89 6.89 -10.66
CA ARG A 33 -25.88 7.51 -9.80
C ARG A 33 -24.81 6.45 -9.51
N GLY A 34 -23.81 6.37 -10.39
CA GLY A 34 -22.71 5.40 -10.32
C GLY A 34 -21.82 5.70 -9.13
N GLY A 35 -22.26 5.29 -7.94
CA GLY A 35 -21.66 5.76 -6.68
C GLY A 35 -20.69 4.80 -5.99
N GLY A 36 -20.63 3.52 -6.36
CA GLY A 36 -19.91 2.52 -5.55
C GLY A 36 -18.90 1.66 -6.29
N GLY A 37 -19.22 1.19 -7.49
CA GLY A 37 -18.40 0.19 -8.18
C GLY A 37 -17.00 0.67 -8.54
N GLY A 38 -16.87 1.91 -9.05
CA GLY A 38 -15.57 2.49 -9.39
C GLY A 38 -14.68 2.75 -8.17
N LEU A 39 -15.28 3.14 -7.04
CA LEU A 39 -14.55 3.39 -5.79
C LEU A 39 -14.00 2.08 -5.21
N ILE A 40 -14.81 1.03 -5.17
CA ILE A 40 -14.38 -0.29 -4.67
C ILE A 40 -13.25 -0.85 -5.54
N LEU A 41 -13.40 -0.79 -6.87
CA LEU A 41 -12.35 -1.23 -7.79
C LEU A 41 -11.07 -0.40 -7.64
N GLY A 42 -11.19 0.91 -7.43
CA GLY A 42 -10.06 1.79 -7.15
C GLY A 42 -9.32 1.41 -5.87
N ILE A 43 -10.04 1.10 -4.79
CA ILE A 43 -9.46 0.67 -3.52
C ILE A 43 -8.74 -0.67 -3.67
N ILE A 44 -9.33 -1.64 -4.37
CA ILE A 44 -8.70 -2.95 -4.61
C ILE A 44 -7.40 -2.78 -5.41
N ALA A 45 -7.42 -1.97 -6.48
CA ALA A 45 -6.23 -1.69 -7.27
C ALA A 45 -5.13 -1.01 -6.43
N LEU A 46 -5.50 -0.07 -5.55
CA LEU A 46 -4.54 0.59 -4.65
C LEU A 46 -3.86 -0.42 -3.71
N ILE A 47 -4.63 -1.34 -3.11
CA ILE A 47 -4.09 -2.36 -2.21
C ILE A 47 -3.06 -3.24 -2.92
N ILE A 48 -3.35 -3.67 -4.16
CA ILE A 48 -2.43 -4.49 -4.96
C ILE A 48 -1.11 -3.74 -5.20
N VAL A 49 -1.17 -2.46 -5.54
CA VAL A 49 0.04 -1.62 -5.75
C VAL A 49 0.85 -1.51 -4.47
N VAL A 50 0.20 -1.26 -3.32
CA VAL A 50 0.90 -1.12 -2.03
C VAL A 50 1.59 -2.43 -1.63
N VAL A 51 0.91 -3.57 -1.76
CA VAL A 51 1.49 -4.88 -1.45
C VAL A 51 2.65 -5.19 -2.40
N GLY A 52 2.47 -4.97 -3.71
CA GLY A 52 3.53 -5.18 -4.70
C GLY A 52 4.76 -4.31 -4.43
N ALA A 53 4.56 -3.02 -4.13
CA ALA A 53 5.64 -2.10 -3.77
C ALA A 53 6.35 -2.53 -2.48
N PHE A 54 5.61 -2.97 -1.46
CA PHE A 54 6.19 -3.43 -0.20
C PHE A 54 7.06 -4.67 -0.40
N TYR A 55 6.59 -5.67 -1.15
CA TYR A 55 7.38 -6.86 -1.48
C TYR A 55 8.62 -6.51 -2.32
N PHE A 56 8.45 -5.68 -3.36
CA PHE A 56 9.54 -5.26 -4.22
C PHE A 56 10.64 -4.50 -3.46
N LEU A 57 10.25 -3.58 -2.57
CA LEU A 57 11.19 -2.83 -1.73
C LEU A 57 11.78 -3.69 -0.59
N SER A 58 11.02 -4.65 -0.06
CA SER A 58 11.48 -5.56 0.99
C SER A 58 12.53 -6.54 0.50
N GLU A 59 12.46 -6.98 -0.76
CA GLU A 59 13.47 -7.85 -1.38
C GLU A 59 14.83 -7.12 -1.49
N GLY A 60 14.83 -5.88 -1.98
CA GLY A 60 16.06 -5.09 -2.14
C GLY A 60 16.75 -4.66 -0.83
N SER A 61 16.04 -4.72 0.29
CA SER A 61 16.55 -4.30 1.61
C SER A 61 17.08 -5.46 2.46
N SER A 62 16.91 -6.71 2.02
CA SER A 62 17.32 -7.89 2.78
C SER A 62 18.78 -8.30 2.52
N GLU A 63 19.32 -7.90 1.37
CA GLU A 63 20.72 -8.15 0.99
C GLU A 63 21.66 -7.22 1.76
N SER A 64 21.36 -5.91 1.81
CA SER A 64 22.18 -4.91 2.53
C SER A 64 22.42 -5.26 4.00
N ARG A 65 21.37 -5.71 4.71
CA ARG A 65 21.49 -6.09 6.13
C ARG A 65 22.31 -7.36 6.36
N LYS A 66 22.33 -8.30 5.41
CA LYS A 66 23.15 -9.52 5.51
C LYS A 66 24.59 -9.21 5.15
N ASP A 67 24.81 -8.40 4.13
CA ASP A 67 26.15 -8.02 3.68
C ASP A 67 26.88 -7.18 4.72
N ASP A 68 26.17 -6.27 5.40
CA ASP A 68 26.74 -5.51 6.52
C ASP A 68 27.22 -6.43 7.65
N ALA A 69 26.40 -7.43 8.03
CA ALA A 69 26.76 -8.39 9.07
C ALA A 69 27.91 -9.32 8.65
N ILE A 70 27.95 -9.75 7.38
CA ILE A 70 29.03 -10.58 6.82
C ILE A 70 30.32 -9.76 6.72
N ALA A 71 30.25 -8.49 6.30
CA ALA A 71 31.39 -7.60 6.23
C ALA A 71 32.01 -7.34 7.61
N GLU A 72 31.16 -7.16 8.63
CA GLU A 72 31.60 -7.00 10.02
C GLU A 72 32.28 -8.27 10.55
N ALA A 73 31.70 -9.45 10.27
CA ALA A 73 32.29 -10.74 10.62
C ALA A 73 33.64 -10.97 9.91
N ALA A 74 33.73 -10.66 8.62
CA ALA A 74 34.97 -10.77 7.84
C ALA A 74 36.06 -9.85 8.39
N LYS A 75 35.71 -8.62 8.77
CA LYS A 75 36.64 -7.67 9.39
C LYS A 75 37.16 -8.18 10.74
N SER A 76 36.30 -8.74 11.59
CA SER A 76 36.73 -9.32 12.87
C SER A 76 37.71 -10.49 12.70
N VAL A 77 37.54 -11.32 11.65
CA VAL A 77 38.47 -12.40 11.33
C VAL A 77 39.79 -11.85 10.79
N GLY A 78 39.74 -10.84 9.91
CA GLY A 78 40.93 -10.14 9.40
C GLY A 78 41.78 -9.55 10.53
N ASP A 79 41.16 -8.79 11.43
CA ASP A 79 41.84 -8.19 12.58
C ASP A 79 42.47 -9.23 13.52
N THR A 80 41.84 -10.40 13.64
CA THR A 80 42.36 -11.50 14.47
C THR A 80 43.54 -12.18 13.80
N ALA A 81 43.45 -12.43 12.49
CA ALA A 81 44.52 -13.02 11.70
C ALA A 81 45.76 -12.11 11.66
N GLU A 82 45.57 -10.80 11.50
CA GLU A 82 46.64 -9.81 11.52
C GLU A 82 47.36 -9.80 12.88
N LYS A 83 46.61 -9.77 14.00
CA LYS A 83 47.19 -9.89 15.35
C LYS A 83 47.95 -11.20 15.57
N ALA A 84 47.45 -12.31 15.03
CA ALA A 84 48.12 -13.60 15.12
C ALA A 84 49.42 -13.63 14.29
N GLY A 85 49.40 -13.08 13.07
CA GLY A 85 50.59 -12.93 12.23
C GLY A 85 51.65 -12.06 12.91
N ASP A 86 51.24 -10.91 13.43
CA ASP A 86 52.09 -10.01 14.23
C ASP A 86 52.76 -10.71 15.41
N ALA A 87 52.03 -11.57 16.11
CA ALA A 87 52.55 -12.32 17.25
C ALA A 87 53.56 -13.38 16.81
N ILE A 88 53.32 -14.05 15.68
CA ILE A 88 54.23 -15.03 15.09
C ILE A 88 55.50 -14.33 14.61
N ASP A 89 55.39 -13.23 13.86
CA ASP A 89 56.55 -12.47 13.38
C ASP A 89 57.42 -11.91 14.51
N LYS A 90 56.80 -11.53 15.64
CA LYS A 90 57.52 -11.13 16.85
C LYS A 90 58.15 -12.32 17.58
N ALA A 91 57.53 -13.49 17.52
CA ALA A 91 58.00 -14.70 18.19
C ALA A 91 59.06 -15.47 17.38
N VAL A 92 59.11 -15.28 16.07
CA VAL A 92 60.17 -15.81 15.20
C VAL A 92 61.30 -14.79 15.19
N PRO A 93 62.41 -15.01 15.94
CA PRO A 93 63.60 -14.19 15.76
C PRO A 93 64.05 -14.36 14.31
N ALA A 94 64.12 -13.25 13.56
CA ALA A 94 64.56 -13.25 12.17
C ALA A 94 65.83 -14.10 12.04
N GLU A 95 65.69 -15.26 11.42
CA GLU A 95 66.78 -16.21 11.20
C GLU A 95 67.70 -15.57 10.15
N LYS A 96 68.62 -14.73 10.62
CA LYS A 96 69.66 -14.11 9.79
C LYS A 96 70.60 -15.23 9.34
N LYS A 97 70.49 -15.64 8.07
CA LYS A 97 71.59 -16.26 7.33
C LYS A 97 72.52 -15.20 6.77
#